data_AF-A0A9X0AYB3-F1
#
_entry.id   AF-A0A9X0AYB3-F1
#
_cell.length_a   1.000
_cell.length_b   1.000
_cell.length_c   1.000
_cell.angle_alpha   90.00
_cell.angle_beta   90.00
_cell.angle_gamma   90.00
#
_symmetry.space_group_name_H-M   'P 1'
#
loop_
_entity.id
_entity.type
_entity.pdbx_description
1 polymer ?
#
loop_
_entity_poly.entity_id
_entity_poly.type
_entity_poly.pdbx_seq_one_letter_code
_entity_poly.pdbx_strand_id
1 'polypeptide(L)'
;MWRIEVPKVAMKQRFLMHSLFSVASLHIAFSQPENASIYIDRATRHNNIALREYRFKLHSITPENSSSLFTCSILLILVALNLAASSPYQGPRRAVEEITGIFVLARGVRLVLPEMWDWVRESEIAPLFIGRELDDNIILPKDVADAVELLEECNQLSADPGSDKEAYALAIQGLKTCFKYLLSKERDNGIVLKWPVDVSQDYTELLSLRRPIALVILAYFAVILEEVRECWWTKGWGTQLIQEVSQVLGVEWEGLLAWPMDKISAGNSHK
;
A
#
# COMPACT_ATOMS: atom_id res chain seq x y z
N MET A 1 -19.02 -7.29 3.91
CA MET A 1 -17.95 -7.67 2.97
C MET A 1 -17.00 -8.72 3.54
N TRP A 2 -15.94 -8.35 4.26
CA TRP A 2 -14.86 -9.26 4.69
C TRP A 2 -15.27 -10.41 5.63
N ARG A 3 -16.30 -10.22 6.46
CA ARG A 3 -16.75 -11.24 7.44
C ARG A 3 -17.57 -12.38 6.82
N ILE A 4 -18.27 -12.13 5.71
CA ILE A 4 -19.31 -13.05 5.21
C ILE A 4 -19.09 -13.36 3.73
N GLU A 5 -19.12 -12.34 2.88
CA GLU A 5 -19.11 -12.54 1.42
C GLU A 5 -17.77 -13.06 0.92
N VAL A 6 -16.65 -12.48 1.35
CA VAL A 6 -15.31 -12.93 0.94
C VAL A 6 -15.04 -14.39 1.35
N PRO A 7 -15.32 -14.85 2.59
CA PRO A 7 -15.22 -16.26 2.95
C PRO A 7 -16.10 -17.20 2.12
N LYS A 8 -17.35 -16.82 1.81
CA LYS A 8 -18.23 -17.64 0.95
C LYS A 8 -17.65 -17.81 -0.45
N VAL A 9 -17.11 -16.73 -1.03
CA VAL A 9 -16.45 -16.78 -2.34
C VAL A 9 -15.18 -17.64 -2.27
N ALA A 10 -14.40 -17.52 -1.18
CA ALA A 10 -13.20 -18.32 -0.95
C ALA A 10 -13.47 -19.83 -0.87
N MET A 11 -14.62 -20.25 -0.34
CA MET A 11 -14.98 -21.68 -0.31
C MET A 11 -15.08 -22.30 -1.70
N LYS A 12 -15.35 -21.50 -2.73
CA LYS A 12 -15.42 -21.95 -4.13
C LYS A 12 -14.06 -21.91 -4.82
N GLN A 13 -13.07 -21.21 -4.27
CA GLN A 13 -11.79 -20.91 -4.91
C GLN A 13 -10.62 -21.16 -3.95
N ARG A 14 -9.92 -22.27 -4.16
CA ARG A 14 -8.84 -22.74 -3.28
C ARG A 14 -7.74 -21.70 -3.05
N PHE A 15 -7.30 -21.01 -4.09
CA PHE A 15 -6.26 -19.97 -3.99
C PHE A 15 -6.67 -18.83 -3.05
N LEU A 16 -7.93 -18.40 -3.11
CA LEU A 16 -8.47 -17.33 -2.26
C LEU A 16 -8.57 -17.81 -0.81
N MET A 17 -8.98 -19.07 -0.58
CA MET A 17 -9.01 -19.65 0.75
C MET A 17 -7.61 -19.70 1.39
N HIS A 18 -6.58 -20.09 0.63
CA HIS A 18 -5.21 -20.06 1.11
C HIS A 18 -4.72 -18.64 1.39
N SER A 19 -5.11 -17.64 0.57
CA SER A 19 -4.79 -16.25 0.84
C SER A 19 -5.42 -15.75 2.15
N LEU A 20 -6.68 -16.12 2.44
CA LEU A 20 -7.33 -15.83 3.72
C LEU A 20 -6.63 -16.50 4.90
N PHE A 21 -6.24 -17.77 4.78
CA PHE A 21 -5.49 -18.45 5.84
C PHE A 21 -4.11 -17.84 6.08
N SER A 22 -3.46 -17.32 5.03
CA SER A 22 -2.21 -16.59 5.17
C SER A 22 -2.40 -15.32 6.01
N VAL A 23 -3.37 -14.47 5.65
CA VAL A 23 -3.69 -13.25 6.41
C VAL A 23 -4.10 -13.57 7.85
N ALA A 24 -4.95 -14.58 8.05
CA ALA A 24 -5.36 -15.01 9.38
C ALA A 24 -4.16 -15.48 10.23
N SER A 25 -3.23 -16.23 9.63
CA SER A 25 -2.01 -16.67 10.32
C SER A 25 -1.14 -15.47 10.72
N LEU A 26 -0.96 -14.48 9.84
CA LEU A 26 -0.21 -13.25 10.16
C LEU A 26 -0.87 -12.44 11.27
N HIS A 27 -2.19 -12.32 11.26
CA HIS A 27 -2.92 -11.65 12.33
C HIS A 27 -2.76 -12.38 13.67
N ILE A 28 -2.76 -13.72 13.67
CA ILE A 28 -2.47 -14.50 14.89
C ILE A 28 -1.03 -14.28 15.34
N ALA A 29 -0.05 -14.26 14.43
CA ALA A 29 1.34 -13.97 14.76
C ALA A 29 1.50 -12.58 15.41
N PHE A 30 0.78 -11.59 14.90
CA PHE A 30 0.71 -10.25 15.49
C PHE A 30 0.07 -10.24 16.89
N SER A 31 -0.99 -11.04 17.08
CA SER A 31 -1.74 -11.10 18.34
C SER A 31 -1.07 -11.97 19.42
N GLN A 32 -0.20 -12.90 19.03
CA GLN A 32 0.50 -13.85 19.89
C GLN A 32 2.00 -13.84 19.60
N PRO A 33 2.73 -12.79 20.05
CA PRO A 33 4.15 -12.62 19.75
C PRO A 33 5.02 -13.82 20.18
N GLU A 34 4.64 -14.53 21.24
CA GLU A 34 5.33 -15.72 21.75
C GLU A 34 5.37 -16.88 20.76
N ASN A 35 4.37 -16.98 19.88
CA ASN A 35 4.26 -18.02 18.86
C ASN A 35 4.40 -17.47 17.44
N ALA A 36 4.81 -16.21 17.28
CA ALA A 36 4.78 -15.50 16.01
C ALA A 36 5.50 -16.25 14.88
N SER A 37 6.68 -16.82 15.16
CA SER A 37 7.48 -17.55 14.16
C SER A 37 6.73 -18.73 13.52
N ILE A 38 5.96 -19.48 14.32
CA ILE A 38 5.18 -20.63 13.85
C ILE A 38 4.06 -20.16 12.91
N TYR A 39 3.39 -19.06 13.27
CA TYR A 39 2.30 -18.53 12.47
C TYR A 39 2.78 -17.78 11.23
N ILE A 40 3.96 -17.15 11.26
CA ILE A 40 4.63 -16.59 10.09
C ILE A 40 4.98 -17.72 9.10
N ASP A 41 5.56 -18.84 9.56
CA ASP A 41 5.83 -19.99 8.69
C ASP A 41 4.55 -20.54 8.02
N ARG A 42 3.47 -20.69 8.79
CA ARG A 42 2.14 -21.08 8.27
C ARG A 42 1.63 -20.09 7.24
N ALA A 43 1.76 -18.79 7.50
CA ALA A 43 1.37 -17.75 6.56
C ALA A 43 2.16 -17.88 5.26
N THR A 44 3.49 -17.97 5.32
CA THR A 44 4.36 -18.14 4.15
C THR A 44 3.97 -19.38 3.35
N ARG A 45 3.70 -20.51 4.01
CA ARG A 45 3.25 -21.74 3.33
C ARG A 45 1.93 -21.53 2.59
N HIS A 46 0.93 -20.92 3.24
CA HIS A 46 -0.35 -20.62 2.61
C HIS A 46 -0.23 -19.63 1.45
N ASN A 47 0.57 -18.57 1.62
CA ASN A 47 0.86 -17.59 0.60
C ASN A 47 1.48 -18.24 -0.65
N ASN A 48 2.45 -19.15 -0.47
CA ASN A 48 3.08 -19.84 -1.60
C ASN A 48 2.09 -20.70 -2.40
N ILE A 49 1.16 -21.38 -1.72
CA ILE A 49 0.10 -22.15 -2.39
C ILE A 49 -0.85 -21.20 -3.13
N ALA A 50 -1.31 -20.13 -2.47
CA ALA A 50 -2.20 -19.13 -3.04
C ALA A 50 -1.58 -18.50 -4.30
N LEU A 51 -0.33 -18.02 -4.22
CA LEU A 51 0.40 -17.41 -5.33
C LEU A 51 0.56 -18.33 -6.53
N ARG A 52 0.90 -19.61 -6.30
CA ARG A 52 1.07 -20.58 -7.38
C ARG A 52 -0.25 -20.80 -8.14
N GLU A 53 -1.34 -21.01 -7.41
CA GLU A 53 -2.65 -21.24 -8.02
C GLU A 53 -3.24 -19.97 -8.64
N TYR A 54 -3.04 -18.82 -7.99
CA TYR A 54 -3.42 -17.51 -8.50
C TYR A 54 -2.76 -17.23 -9.86
N ARG A 55 -1.44 -17.39 -9.96
CA ARG A 55 -0.69 -17.23 -11.22
C ARG A 55 -1.21 -18.14 -12.32
N PHE A 56 -1.52 -19.39 -11.99
CA PHE A 56 -2.10 -20.32 -12.95
C PHE A 56 -3.48 -19.85 -13.44
N LYS A 57 -4.33 -19.34 -12.54
CA LYS A 57 -5.68 -18.83 -12.87
C LYS A 57 -5.68 -17.52 -13.64
N LEU A 58 -4.64 -16.69 -13.51
CA LEU A 58 -4.48 -15.48 -14.31
C LEU A 58 -4.40 -15.75 -15.82
N HIS A 59 -3.95 -16.94 -16.24
CA HIS A 59 -3.94 -17.30 -17.67
C HIS A 59 -5.33 -17.61 -18.24
N SER A 60 -6.37 -17.72 -17.41
CA SER A 60 -7.74 -18.03 -17.83
C SER A 60 -8.74 -17.33 -16.91
N ILE A 61 -8.88 -16.02 -17.15
CA ILE A 61 -9.82 -15.17 -16.42
C ILE A 61 -11.24 -15.44 -16.94
N THR A 62 -12.18 -15.67 -16.02
CA THR A 62 -13.59 -15.92 -16.33
C THR A 62 -14.47 -15.09 -15.41
N PRO A 63 -15.75 -14.87 -15.76
CA PRO A 63 -16.69 -14.18 -14.86
C PRO A 63 -16.73 -14.78 -13.46
N GLU A 64 -16.68 -16.10 -13.34
CA GLU A 64 -16.81 -16.83 -12.08
C GLU A 64 -15.57 -16.73 -11.17
N ASN A 65 -14.40 -16.44 -11.73
CA ASN A 65 -13.14 -16.35 -10.97
C ASN A 65 -12.64 -14.90 -10.79
N SER A 66 -13.17 -13.95 -11.56
CA SER A 66 -12.78 -12.54 -11.59
C SER A 66 -12.76 -11.87 -10.20
N SER A 67 -13.88 -11.93 -9.49
CA SER A 67 -14.02 -11.37 -8.13
C SER A 67 -13.05 -12.02 -7.14
N SER A 68 -12.77 -13.31 -7.32
CA SER A 68 -11.86 -14.06 -6.47
C SER A 68 -10.40 -13.72 -6.75
N LEU A 69 -10.03 -13.56 -8.03
CA LEU A 69 -8.72 -13.09 -8.46
C LEU A 69 -8.46 -11.69 -7.89
N PHE A 70 -9.39 -10.76 -8.09
CA PHE A 70 -9.26 -9.41 -7.57
C PHE A 70 -9.13 -9.38 -6.04
N THR A 71 -9.99 -10.11 -5.32
CA THR A 71 -9.91 -10.19 -3.86
C THR A 71 -8.60 -10.81 -3.39
N CYS A 72 -8.14 -11.85 -4.07
CA CYS A 72 -6.87 -12.49 -3.75
C CYS A 72 -5.70 -11.52 -3.96
N SER A 73 -5.71 -10.70 -5.00
CA SER A 73 -4.69 -9.68 -5.24
C SER A 73 -4.53 -8.73 -4.05
N ILE A 74 -5.64 -8.23 -3.50
CA ILE A 74 -5.63 -7.35 -2.31
C ILE A 74 -5.03 -8.07 -1.10
N LEU A 75 -5.44 -9.32 -0.87
CA LEU A 75 -4.91 -10.13 0.22
C LEU A 75 -3.41 -10.43 0.06
N LEU A 76 -2.94 -10.64 -1.17
CA LEU A 76 -1.52 -10.86 -1.46
C LEU A 76 -0.67 -9.62 -1.14
N ILE A 77 -1.18 -8.40 -1.42
CA ILE A 77 -0.53 -7.15 -1.01
C ILE A 77 -0.44 -7.06 0.52
N LEU A 78 -1.54 -7.36 1.22
CA LEU A 78 -1.55 -7.39 2.69
C LEU A 78 -0.57 -8.41 3.27
N VAL A 79 -0.49 -9.61 2.67
CA VAL A 79 0.48 -10.63 3.08
C VAL A 79 1.91 -10.15 2.86
N ALA A 80 2.21 -9.53 1.71
CA ALA A 80 3.54 -9.02 1.40
C ALA A 80 3.99 -7.93 2.39
N LEU A 81 3.10 -6.97 2.70
CA LEU A 81 3.34 -5.92 3.71
C LEU A 81 3.70 -6.50 5.08
N ASN A 82 2.97 -7.52 5.52
CA ASN A 82 3.18 -8.11 6.84
C ASN A 82 4.40 -9.03 6.92
N LEU A 83 4.68 -9.79 5.86
CA LEU A 83 5.86 -10.66 5.81
C LEU A 83 7.16 -9.83 5.77
N ALA A 84 7.19 -8.73 5.01
CA ALA A 84 8.31 -7.79 5.02
C ALA A 84 8.51 -7.16 6.42
N ALA A 85 7.42 -6.75 7.07
CA ALA A 85 7.45 -6.21 8.43
C ALA A 85 7.78 -7.27 9.51
N SER A 86 7.70 -8.56 9.21
CA SER A 86 8.02 -9.66 10.13
C SER A 86 9.42 -10.25 9.91
N SER A 87 10.17 -9.76 8.93
CA SER A 87 11.49 -10.29 8.60
C SER A 87 12.47 -10.06 9.76
N PRO A 88 13.10 -11.11 10.33
CA PRO A 88 14.04 -10.99 11.44
C PRO A 88 15.34 -10.25 11.05
N TYR A 89 15.54 -9.97 9.76
CA TYR A 89 16.70 -9.25 9.21
C TYR A 89 16.38 -7.78 8.92
N GLN A 90 15.57 -7.13 9.76
CA GLN A 90 15.31 -5.69 9.70
C GLN A 90 16.57 -4.90 10.07
N GLY A 91 17.49 -4.77 9.11
CA GLY A 91 18.38 -3.64 9.07
C GLY A 91 17.59 -2.40 8.62
N PRO A 92 17.96 -1.18 9.05
CA PRO A 92 17.31 0.09 8.66
C PRO A 92 17.27 0.38 7.14
N ARG A 93 17.87 -0.48 6.30
CA ARG A 93 18.13 -0.22 4.87
C ARG A 93 17.25 -1.03 3.92
N ARG A 94 16.20 -1.69 4.42
CA ARG A 94 15.35 -2.57 3.60
C ARG A 94 13.89 -2.16 3.50
N ALA A 95 13.40 -1.23 4.33
CA ALA A 95 12.00 -0.81 4.27
C ALA A 95 11.67 -0.20 2.89
N VAL A 96 12.57 0.63 2.34
CA VAL A 96 12.41 1.21 0.99
C VAL A 96 12.44 0.13 -0.09
N GLU A 97 13.34 -0.86 0.01
CA GLU A 97 13.42 -1.96 -0.95
C GLU A 97 12.16 -2.84 -0.92
N GLU A 98 11.72 -3.23 0.29
CA GLU A 98 10.53 -4.07 0.49
C GLU A 98 9.25 -3.35 0.02
N ILE A 99 9.06 -2.08 0.38
CA ILE A 99 7.87 -1.33 -0.06
C ILE A 99 7.86 -1.12 -1.57
N THR A 100 9.03 -0.90 -2.18
CA THR A 100 9.17 -0.80 -3.64
C THR A 100 8.80 -2.13 -4.31
N GLY A 101 9.25 -3.25 -3.76
CA GLY A 101 8.83 -4.59 -4.22
C GLY A 101 7.32 -4.82 -4.10
N ILE A 102 6.71 -4.31 -3.04
CA ILE A 102 5.26 -4.35 -2.85
C ILE A 102 4.53 -3.47 -3.88
N PHE A 103 5.07 -2.32 -4.27
CA PHE A 103 4.49 -1.47 -5.31
C PHE A 103 4.52 -2.19 -6.67
N VAL A 104 5.63 -2.86 -6.99
CA VAL A 104 5.74 -3.71 -8.18
C VAL A 104 4.69 -4.82 -8.17
N LEU A 105 4.48 -5.49 -7.03
CA LEU A 105 3.44 -6.51 -6.87
C LEU A 105 2.03 -5.93 -7.03
N ALA A 106 1.76 -4.77 -6.43
CA ALA A 106 0.49 -4.07 -6.50
C ALA A 106 0.16 -3.62 -7.93
N ARG A 107 1.16 -3.22 -8.71
CA ARG A 107 0.99 -2.89 -10.14
C ARG A 107 0.48 -4.07 -10.97
N GLY A 108 0.82 -5.30 -10.58
CA GLY A 108 0.28 -6.52 -11.19
C GLY A 108 -1.25 -6.52 -11.21
N VAL A 109 -1.89 -5.95 -10.18
CA VAL A 109 -3.35 -5.80 -10.13
C VAL A 109 -3.83 -4.90 -11.26
N ARG A 110 -3.16 -3.76 -11.48
CA ARG A 110 -3.54 -2.77 -12.48
C ARG A 110 -3.45 -3.28 -13.91
N LEU A 111 -2.52 -4.20 -14.18
CA LEU A 111 -2.34 -4.79 -15.52
C LEU A 111 -3.49 -5.75 -15.89
N VAL A 112 -4.02 -6.48 -14.91
CA VAL A 112 -5.05 -7.50 -15.15
C VAL A 112 -6.47 -6.95 -14.88
N LEU A 113 -6.58 -5.87 -14.10
CA LEU A 113 -7.87 -5.27 -13.74
C LEU A 113 -8.77 -4.95 -14.96
N PRO A 114 -8.27 -4.37 -16.07
CA PRO A 114 -9.12 -4.05 -17.21
C PRO A 114 -9.84 -5.26 -17.81
N GLU A 115 -9.19 -6.43 -17.84
CA GLU A 115 -9.75 -7.66 -18.40
C GLU A 115 -10.91 -8.22 -17.57
N MET A 116 -10.95 -7.91 -16.27
CA MET A 116 -11.93 -8.44 -15.33
C MET A 116 -12.90 -7.37 -14.77
N TRP A 117 -12.70 -6.10 -15.10
CA TRP A 117 -13.37 -4.99 -14.42
C TRP A 117 -14.89 -5.03 -14.52
N ASP A 118 -15.42 -5.34 -15.70
CA ASP A 118 -16.87 -5.40 -15.93
C ASP A 118 -17.53 -6.49 -15.06
N TRP A 119 -16.86 -7.63 -14.84
CA TRP A 119 -17.38 -8.68 -13.95
C TRP A 119 -17.18 -8.32 -12.48
N VAL A 120 -16.02 -7.73 -12.15
CA VAL A 120 -15.69 -7.33 -10.78
C VAL A 120 -16.68 -6.28 -10.27
N ARG A 121 -16.99 -5.25 -11.06
CA ARG A 121 -17.95 -4.19 -10.68
C ARG A 121 -19.40 -4.67 -10.54
N GLU A 122 -19.75 -5.80 -11.15
CA GLU A 122 -21.09 -6.40 -11.09
C GLU A 122 -21.18 -7.54 -10.06
N SER A 123 -20.05 -7.89 -9.44
CA SER A 123 -19.97 -8.98 -8.46
C SER A 123 -20.34 -8.55 -7.04
N GLU A 124 -20.46 -9.54 -6.14
CA GLU A 124 -20.79 -9.31 -4.74
C GLU A 124 -19.74 -8.47 -3.99
N ILE A 125 -18.51 -8.40 -4.51
CA ILE A 125 -17.44 -7.58 -3.93
C ILE A 125 -17.44 -6.12 -4.38
N ALA A 126 -18.32 -5.74 -5.32
CA ALA A 126 -18.44 -4.37 -5.83
C ALA A 126 -18.48 -3.28 -4.75
N PRO A 127 -19.19 -3.45 -3.60
CA PRO A 127 -19.20 -2.45 -2.53
C PRO A 127 -17.83 -2.16 -1.87
N LEU A 128 -16.77 -2.93 -2.17
CA LEU A 128 -15.41 -2.62 -1.73
C LEU A 128 -14.79 -1.43 -2.47
N PHE A 129 -15.30 -1.06 -3.65
CA PHE A 129 -14.70 -0.03 -4.50
C PHE A 129 -15.72 0.80 -5.30
N ILE A 130 -16.93 0.30 -5.58
CA ILE A 130 -18.01 1.07 -6.21
C ILE A 130 -18.74 1.92 -5.18
N GLY A 131 -19.09 3.15 -5.57
CA GLY A 131 -19.81 4.10 -4.71
C GLY A 131 -18.94 4.76 -3.64
N ARG A 132 -17.63 4.47 -3.63
CA ARG A 132 -16.65 5.09 -2.73
C ARG A 132 -15.94 6.26 -3.40
N GLU A 133 -16.73 7.07 -4.09
CA GLU A 133 -16.22 8.25 -4.77
C GLU A 133 -15.77 9.27 -3.73
N LEU A 134 -14.69 9.97 -4.05
CA LEU A 134 -14.19 11.02 -3.20
C LEU A 134 -15.11 12.23 -3.36
N ASP A 135 -15.58 12.79 -2.25
CA ASP A 135 -16.26 14.09 -2.30
C ASP A 135 -15.24 15.16 -2.67
N ASP A 136 -15.39 15.76 -3.86
CA ASP A 136 -14.51 16.81 -4.37
C ASP A 136 -14.44 18.03 -3.44
N ASN A 137 -15.44 18.22 -2.58
CA ASN A 137 -15.49 19.28 -1.58
C ASN A 137 -14.63 19.01 -0.35
N ILE A 138 -13.96 17.85 -0.24
CA ILE A 138 -13.02 17.58 0.85
C ILE A 138 -11.81 18.52 0.71
N ILE A 139 -11.72 19.44 1.65
CA ILE A 139 -10.61 20.38 1.81
C ILE A 139 -9.56 19.73 2.72
N LEU A 140 -8.32 19.69 2.26
CA LEU A 140 -7.21 19.20 3.07
C LEU A 140 -6.94 20.17 4.24
N PRO A 141 -6.61 19.64 5.45
CA PRO A 141 -6.05 20.44 6.52
C PRO A 141 -4.88 21.27 6.02
N LYS A 142 -4.76 22.50 6.52
CA LYS A 142 -3.77 23.48 6.03
C LYS A 142 -2.36 22.91 6.04
N ASP A 143 -1.97 22.22 7.10
CA ASP A 143 -0.66 21.61 7.23
C ASP A 143 -0.38 20.53 6.16
N VAL A 144 -1.38 19.71 5.81
CA VAL A 144 -1.27 18.72 4.73
C VAL A 144 -1.18 19.42 3.37
N ALA A 145 -2.01 20.45 3.16
CA ALA A 145 -2.04 21.22 1.92
C ALA A 145 -0.70 21.93 1.66
N ASP A 146 -0.20 22.68 2.66
CA ASP A 146 1.07 23.42 2.59
C ASP A 146 2.25 22.44 2.35
N ALA A 147 2.26 21.28 3.01
CA ALA A 147 3.31 20.28 2.82
C ALA A 147 3.31 19.67 1.41
N VAL A 148 2.12 19.41 0.84
CA VAL A 148 1.99 18.89 -0.53
C VAL A 148 2.34 19.96 -1.56
N GLU A 149 1.96 21.22 -1.35
CA GLU A 149 2.32 22.35 -2.22
C GLU A 149 3.84 22.54 -2.27
N LEU A 150 4.53 22.49 -1.11
CA LEU A 150 6.00 22.54 -1.06
C LEU A 150 6.65 21.41 -1.86
N LEU A 151 6.07 20.21 -1.85
CA LEU A 151 6.55 19.06 -2.62
C LEU A 151 6.31 19.25 -4.13
N GLU A 152 5.15 19.80 -4.52
CA GLU A 152 4.84 20.18 -5.90
C GLU A 152 5.82 21.25 -6.42
N GLU A 153 6.10 22.29 -5.63
CA GLU A 153 7.07 23.34 -5.96
C GLU A 153 8.49 22.78 -6.11
N CYS A 154 8.93 21.92 -5.18
CA CYS A 154 10.24 21.27 -5.27
C CYS A 154 10.38 20.47 -6.56
N ASN A 155 9.36 19.69 -6.93
CA ASN A 155 9.35 18.96 -8.18
C ASN A 155 9.45 19.89 -9.39
N GLN A 156 8.70 21.00 -9.40
CA GLN A 156 8.73 21.99 -10.49
C GLN A 156 10.08 22.69 -10.63
N LEU A 157 10.77 22.99 -9.53
CA LEU A 157 12.08 23.67 -9.53
C LEU A 157 13.26 22.70 -9.71
N SER A 158 13.02 21.39 -9.63
CA SER A 158 14.06 20.38 -9.83
C SER A 158 14.68 20.45 -11.22
N ALA A 159 15.97 20.10 -11.28
CA ALA A 159 16.73 19.94 -12.52
C ALA A 159 16.56 18.55 -13.14
N ASP A 160 15.61 17.75 -12.64
CA ASP A 160 15.33 16.41 -13.17
C ASP A 160 14.74 16.48 -14.59
N PRO A 161 14.90 15.43 -15.41
CA PRO A 161 14.27 15.33 -16.71
C PRO A 161 12.75 15.58 -16.66
N GLY A 162 12.19 16.15 -17.73
CA GLY A 162 10.75 16.44 -17.79
C GLY A 162 9.87 15.20 -17.57
N SER A 163 10.32 14.02 -18.05
CA SER A 163 9.66 12.74 -17.81
C SER A 163 9.61 12.36 -16.32
N ASP A 164 10.70 12.56 -15.60
CA ASP A 164 10.78 12.23 -14.17
C ASP A 164 9.87 13.17 -13.38
N LYS A 165 9.85 14.45 -13.76
CA LYS A 165 8.98 15.47 -13.15
C LYS A 165 7.50 15.16 -13.36
N GLU A 166 7.13 14.65 -14.53
CA GLU A 166 5.77 14.20 -14.82
C GLU A 166 5.40 12.97 -13.97
N ALA A 167 6.30 11.99 -13.85
CA ALA A 167 6.10 10.83 -13.00
C ALA A 167 5.92 11.23 -11.51
N TYR A 168 6.74 12.16 -11.01
CA TYR A 168 6.59 12.73 -9.67
C TYR A 168 5.28 13.49 -9.50
N ALA A 169 4.88 14.31 -10.47
CA ALA A 169 3.64 15.08 -10.40
C ALA A 169 2.40 14.17 -10.29
N LEU A 170 2.35 13.10 -11.09
CA LEU A 170 1.28 12.10 -11.02
C LEU A 170 1.27 11.38 -9.66
N ALA A 171 2.45 11.01 -9.14
CA ALA A 171 2.56 10.37 -7.84
C ALA A 171 2.08 11.29 -6.70
N ILE A 172 2.46 12.57 -6.72
CA ILE A 172 2.03 13.59 -5.76
C ILE A 172 0.51 13.81 -5.82
N GLN A 173 -0.07 13.91 -7.02
CA GLN A 173 -1.52 14.02 -7.20
C GLN A 173 -2.27 12.81 -6.61
N GLY A 174 -1.72 11.61 -6.80
CA GLY A 174 -2.25 10.39 -6.19
C GLY A 174 -2.20 10.41 -4.66
N LEU A 175 -1.12 10.92 -4.06
CA LEU A 175 -1.00 11.08 -2.61
C LEU A 175 -2.01 12.08 -2.06
N LYS A 176 -2.17 13.22 -2.74
CA LYS A 176 -3.16 14.25 -2.39
C LYS A 176 -4.57 13.66 -2.33
N THR A 177 -4.91 12.84 -3.33
CA THR A 177 -6.18 12.10 -3.36
C THR A 177 -6.30 11.13 -2.18
N CYS A 178 -5.23 10.42 -1.81
CA CYS A 178 -5.25 9.52 -0.65
C CYS A 178 -5.40 10.24 0.68
N PHE A 179 -4.76 11.40 0.88
CA PHE A 179 -5.01 12.22 2.07
C PHE A 179 -6.47 12.65 2.16
N LYS A 180 -7.11 13.02 1.04
CA LYS A 180 -8.55 13.32 1.04
C LYS A 180 -9.40 12.11 1.42
N TYR A 181 -9.05 10.91 0.95
CA TYR A 181 -9.76 9.69 1.34
C TYR A 181 -9.70 9.40 2.85
N LEU A 182 -8.60 9.73 3.52
CA LEU A 182 -8.49 9.59 4.98
C LEU A 182 -9.45 10.50 5.76
N LEU A 183 -9.93 11.57 5.13
CA LEU A 183 -10.88 12.53 5.70
C LEU A 183 -12.34 12.22 5.34
N SER A 184 -12.57 11.24 4.45
CA SER A 184 -13.91 10.87 4.02
C SER A 184 -14.74 10.31 5.18
N LYS A 185 -16.05 10.62 5.19
CA LYS A 185 -16.99 10.08 6.19
C LYS A 185 -17.16 8.56 6.06
N GLU A 186 -16.97 8.02 4.86
CA GLU A 186 -17.03 6.58 4.57
C GLU A 186 -15.63 5.95 4.57
N ARG A 187 -14.75 6.41 5.48
CA ARG A 187 -13.36 5.97 5.57
C ARG A 187 -13.27 4.45 5.68
N ASP A 188 -12.64 3.84 4.69
CA ASP A 188 -12.12 2.48 4.75
C ASP A 188 -10.60 2.56 4.68
N ASN A 189 -9.93 2.16 5.77
CA ASN A 189 -8.47 2.25 5.85
C ASN A 189 -7.74 1.42 4.78
N GLY A 190 -8.40 0.43 4.15
CA GLY A 190 -7.84 -0.30 3.01
C GLY A 190 -7.61 0.57 1.78
N ILE A 191 -8.26 1.75 1.69
CA ILE A 191 -8.11 2.68 0.56
C ILE A 191 -6.69 3.20 0.37
N VAL A 192 -5.86 3.19 1.42
CA VAL A 192 -4.45 3.62 1.33
C VAL A 192 -3.63 2.72 0.39
N LEU A 193 -4.06 1.47 0.17
CA LEU A 193 -3.44 0.56 -0.79
C LEU A 193 -3.75 0.91 -2.25
N LYS A 194 -4.70 1.82 -2.51
CA LYS A 194 -5.02 2.30 -3.85
C LYS A 194 -3.84 3.03 -4.50
N TRP A 195 -3.14 3.88 -3.75
CA TRP A 195 -2.02 4.65 -4.30
C TRP A 195 -0.86 3.78 -4.79
N PRO A 196 -0.36 2.79 -4.03
CA PRO A 196 0.61 1.81 -4.52
C PRO A 196 0.18 1.07 -5.80
N VAL A 197 -1.12 0.84 -5.99
CA VAL A 197 -1.67 0.21 -7.21
C VAL A 197 -1.71 1.19 -8.39
N ASP A 198 -1.97 2.47 -8.13
CA ASP A 198 -2.22 3.49 -9.14
C ASP A 198 -0.97 4.23 -9.63
N VAL A 199 0.10 4.21 -8.84
CA VAL A 199 1.35 4.92 -9.19
C VAL A 199 2.00 4.36 -10.45
N SER A 200 2.66 5.23 -11.23
CA SER A 200 3.22 4.86 -12.53
C SER A 200 4.42 3.91 -12.40
N GLN A 201 4.70 3.19 -13.49
CA GLN A 201 5.92 2.39 -13.59
C GLN A 201 7.16 3.27 -13.47
N ASP A 202 7.17 4.43 -14.13
CA ASP A 202 8.28 5.37 -14.12
C ASP A 202 8.60 5.84 -12.70
N TYR A 203 7.59 6.20 -11.89
CA TYR A 203 7.82 6.54 -10.49
C TYR A 203 8.41 5.36 -9.70
N THR A 204 7.91 4.14 -9.92
CA THR A 204 8.41 2.94 -9.23
C THR A 204 9.87 2.64 -9.60
N GLU A 205 10.26 2.91 -10.85
CA GLU A 205 11.65 2.81 -11.31
C GLU A 205 12.53 3.88 -10.65
N LEU A 206 12.07 5.14 -10.59
CA LEU A 206 12.75 6.23 -9.90
C LEU A 206 12.92 5.93 -8.40
N LEU A 207 11.93 5.30 -7.78
CA LEU A 207 12.00 4.85 -6.39
C LEU A 207 13.01 3.70 -6.20
N SER A 208 13.03 2.74 -7.13
CA SER A 208 14.02 1.64 -7.14
C SER A 208 15.46 2.17 -7.30
N LEU A 209 15.62 3.25 -8.08
CA LEU A 209 16.88 3.99 -8.24
C LEU A 209 17.18 4.91 -7.05
N ARG A 210 16.33 4.93 -6.02
CA ARG A 210 16.45 5.77 -4.81
C ARG A 210 16.64 7.25 -5.16
N ARG A 211 15.95 7.75 -6.19
CA ARG A 211 15.99 9.17 -6.56
C ARG A 211 15.45 10.03 -5.41
N PRO A 212 16.07 11.18 -5.09
CA PRO A 212 15.72 11.92 -3.90
C PRO A 212 14.24 12.34 -3.79
N ILE A 213 13.68 12.94 -4.85
CA ILE A 213 12.27 13.35 -4.87
C ILE A 213 11.33 12.14 -4.74
N ALA A 214 11.68 11.00 -5.37
CA ALA A 214 10.91 9.76 -5.22
C ALA A 214 10.82 9.30 -3.75
N LEU A 215 11.96 9.37 -3.04
CA LEU A 215 12.05 9.03 -1.61
C LEU A 215 11.30 10.02 -0.72
N VAL A 216 11.33 11.31 -1.03
CA VAL A 216 10.52 12.32 -0.33
C VAL A 216 9.03 12.04 -0.52
N ILE A 217 8.58 11.74 -1.74
CA ILE A 217 7.19 11.32 -2.01
C ILE A 217 6.83 10.07 -1.19
N LEU A 218 7.74 9.10 -1.09
CA LEU A 218 7.54 7.90 -0.25
C LEU A 218 7.44 8.24 1.24
N ALA A 219 8.19 9.22 1.73
CA ALA A 219 8.07 9.72 3.10
C ALA A 219 6.67 10.30 3.38
N TYR A 220 6.04 10.97 2.42
CA TYR A 220 4.66 11.45 2.57
C TYR A 220 3.65 10.30 2.58
N PHE A 221 3.90 9.23 1.80
CA PHE A 221 3.12 8.00 1.91
C PHE A 221 3.27 7.32 3.28
N ALA A 222 4.47 7.39 3.88
CA ALA A 222 4.71 6.86 5.22
C ALA A 222 3.80 7.52 6.28
N VAL A 223 3.50 8.82 6.12
CA VAL A 223 2.51 9.52 6.96
C VAL A 223 1.11 8.95 6.77
N ILE A 224 0.69 8.66 5.54
CA ILE A 224 -0.62 8.04 5.25
C ILE A 224 -0.73 6.68 5.96
N LEU A 225 0.33 5.87 5.96
CA LEU A 225 0.35 4.59 6.68
C LEU A 225 0.27 4.78 8.21
N GLU A 226 0.91 5.81 8.74
CA GLU A 226 0.88 6.15 10.17
C GLU A 226 -0.52 6.65 10.62
N GLU A 227 -1.25 7.34 9.74
CA GLU A 227 -2.64 7.78 9.99
C GLU A 227 -3.64 6.61 10.09
N VAL A 228 -3.29 5.45 9.53
CA VAL A 228 -4.07 4.19 9.65
C VAL A 228 -3.40 3.16 10.56
N ARG A 229 -2.47 3.56 11.45
CA ARG A 229 -1.69 2.64 12.31
C ARG A 229 -2.50 1.70 13.21
N GLU A 230 -3.76 2.03 13.48
CA GLU A 230 -4.71 1.15 14.19
C GLU A 230 -5.00 -0.13 13.39
N CYS A 231 -4.78 -0.11 12.08
CA CYS A 231 -4.74 -1.32 11.28
C CYS A 231 -3.45 -2.09 11.57
N TRP A 232 -3.59 -3.28 12.15
CA TRP A 232 -2.46 -4.14 12.52
C TRP A 232 -1.43 -4.34 11.39
N TRP A 233 -1.86 -4.34 10.14
CA TRP A 233 -1.03 -4.57 8.95
C TRP A 233 -0.21 -3.36 8.46
N THR A 234 -0.44 -2.16 8.98
CA THR A 234 0.38 -0.96 8.68
C THR A 234 1.35 -0.61 9.80
N LYS A 235 1.23 -1.26 10.96
CA LYS A 235 2.00 -0.91 12.15
C LYS A 235 3.50 -0.97 11.90
N GLY A 236 4.19 0.13 12.19
CA GLY A 236 5.66 0.22 12.09
C GLY A 236 6.18 0.71 10.74
N TRP A 237 5.40 0.57 9.65
CA TRP A 237 5.83 0.97 8.31
C TRP A 237 6.18 2.45 8.22
N GLY A 238 5.31 3.33 8.75
CA GLY A 238 5.52 4.78 8.71
C GLY A 238 6.89 5.17 9.31
N THR A 239 7.13 4.72 10.54
CA THR A 239 8.37 4.98 11.27
C THR A 239 9.60 4.39 10.56
N GLN A 240 9.53 3.15 10.09
CA GLN A 240 10.66 2.49 9.41
C GLN A 240 11.03 3.18 8.10
N LEU A 241 10.03 3.59 7.31
CA LEU A 241 10.25 4.29 6.04
C LEU A 241 10.87 5.66 6.25
N ILE A 242 10.35 6.46 7.20
CA ILE A 242 10.93 7.79 7.48
C ILE A 242 12.36 7.68 7.99
N GLN A 243 12.65 6.72 8.86
CA GLN A 243 14.02 6.50 9.36
C GLN A 243 14.99 6.11 8.24
N GLU A 244 14.58 5.25 7.31
CA GLU A 244 15.44 4.89 6.18
C GLU A 244 15.59 6.06 5.21
N VAL A 245 14.50 6.73 4.85
CA VAL A 245 14.52 7.86 3.92
C VAL A 245 15.41 8.98 4.45
N SER A 246 15.32 9.33 5.74
CA SER A 246 16.17 10.37 6.34
C SER A 246 17.63 9.97 6.50
N GLN A 247 17.96 8.67 6.53
CA GLN A 247 19.34 8.20 6.51
C GLN A 247 19.94 8.19 5.11
N VAL A 248 19.12 7.94 4.09
CA VAL A 248 19.54 7.91 2.69
C VAL A 248 19.65 9.32 2.13
N LEU A 249 18.72 10.20 2.48
CA LEU A 249 18.73 11.59 2.08
C LEU A 249 19.60 12.42 3.02
N GLY A 250 20.39 13.33 2.47
CA GLY A 250 21.22 14.24 3.27
C GLY A 250 20.44 15.41 3.86
N VAL A 251 21.16 16.27 4.57
CA VAL A 251 20.66 17.47 5.27
C VAL A 251 19.91 18.41 4.32
N GLU A 252 20.24 18.41 3.04
CA GLU A 252 19.61 19.24 2.02
C GLU A 252 18.11 18.95 1.80
N TRP A 253 17.63 17.77 2.23
CA TRP A 253 16.22 17.38 2.14
C TRP A 253 15.44 17.55 3.45
N GLU A 254 16.10 17.98 4.54
CA GLU A 254 15.45 18.12 5.85
C GLU A 254 14.23 19.03 5.83
N GLY A 255 14.24 20.10 5.03
CA GLY A 255 13.10 21.00 4.90
C GLY A 255 11.83 20.31 4.39
N LEU A 256 11.97 19.36 3.46
CA LEU A 256 10.87 18.56 2.92
C LEU A 256 10.50 17.37 3.81
N LEU A 257 11.46 16.84 4.57
CA LEU A 257 11.25 15.73 5.50
C LEU A 257 10.75 16.17 6.89
N ALA A 258 10.84 17.47 7.22
CA ALA A 258 10.41 18.01 8.51
C ALA A 258 8.94 17.67 8.80
N TRP A 259 8.04 17.96 7.86
CA TRP A 259 6.62 17.69 8.05
C TRP A 259 6.30 16.19 8.25
N PRO A 260 6.79 15.26 7.39
CA PRO A 260 6.63 13.83 7.66
C PRO A 260 7.20 13.36 8.99
N MET A 261 8.39 13.85 9.38
CA MET A 261 9.02 13.48 10.66
C MET A 261 8.19 13.96 11.86
N ASP A 262 7.66 15.18 11.81
CA ASP A 262 6.81 15.75 12.85
C ASP A 262 5.51 14.95 13.00
N LYS A 263 4.87 14.56 11.88
CA LYS A 263 3.65 13.75 11.91
C LYS A 263 3.85 12.38 12.56
N ILE A 264 4.95 11.70 12.24
CA ILE A 264 5.22 10.36 12.78
C ILE A 264 5.70 10.42 14.23
N SER A 265 6.46 11.44 14.62
CA SER A 265 6.86 11.63 16.02
C SER A 265 5.68 11.99 16.93
N ALA A 266 4.76 12.84 16.47
CA ALA A 266 3.53 13.15 17.19
C ALA A 266 2.63 11.90 17.35
N GLY A 267 2.52 11.07 16.31
CA GLY A 267 1.78 9.80 16.36
C GLY A 267 2.31 8.81 17.41
N ASN A 268 3.61 8.84 17.69
CA ASN A 268 4.26 8.00 18.70
C ASN A 268 4.09 8.51 20.14
N SER A 269 3.77 9.79 20.34
CA SER A 269 3.65 10.43 21.66
C SER A 269 2.28 10.23 22.33
N HIS A 270 1.29 9.71 21.60
CA HIS A 270 -0.06 9.39 22.09
C HIS A 270 -0.26 7.91 22.44
N LYS A 271 0.83 7.19 22.75
CA LYS A 271 0.83 5.78 23.22
C LYS A 271 0.78 5.68 24.74
#